data_AF-Q1ATC0-F1
#
_entry.id   AF-Q1ATC0-F1
#
_cell.length_a   1.000
_cell.length_b   1.000
_cell.length_c   1.000
_cell.angle_alpha   90.00
_cell.angle_beta   90.00
_cell.angle_gamma   90.00
#
_symmetry.space_group_name_H-M   'P 1'
#
loop_
_entity.id
_entity.type
_entity.pdbx_description
1 polymer ?
#
loop_
_entity_poly.entity_id
_entity_poly.type
_entity_poly.pdbx_seq_one_letter_code
_entity_poly.pdbx_strand_id
1 'polypeptide(L)'
;MALISLLALAAGCGRVFGDPQEEANRAISRANEAIAEHNRHFERARSTYEEVKQRIESGEDPSGEREEIRRARESMREARDSLREARRALSGVQELEVDPAVKRYARLLSEAMEAQLAAESRELDFYELLEEDPALEENRERALEILEEVSRGYERAERSYDAARELAESNPEVLGSGRERRGG
;
A
#
# COMPACT_ATOMS: atom_id res chain seq x y z
N MET A 1 29.33 61.50 5.14
CA MET A 1 28.15 62.15 5.78
C MET A 1 26.89 61.56 5.18
N ALA A 2 25.90 61.24 6.03
CA ALA A 2 24.50 60.83 5.79
C ALA A 2 24.30 59.58 4.90
N LEU A 3 23.83 58.41 5.33
CA LEU A 3 22.74 57.99 6.26
C LEU A 3 21.32 58.36 5.81
N ILE A 4 20.41 57.37 5.94
CA ILE A 4 18.93 57.35 5.90
C ILE A 4 18.33 56.89 4.55
N SER A 5 17.35 55.99 4.43
CA SER A 5 16.81 54.85 5.21
C SER A 5 15.53 54.36 4.50
N LEU A 6 15.24 53.05 4.64
CA LEU A 6 13.91 52.42 4.81
C LEU A 6 12.91 52.27 3.63
N LEU A 7 12.53 50.99 3.46
CA LEU A 7 11.18 50.41 3.32
C LEU A 7 10.40 50.56 2.00
N ALA A 8 10.33 49.44 1.28
CA ALA A 8 9.09 48.98 0.67
C ALA A 8 8.69 47.64 1.31
N LEU A 9 7.73 47.72 2.23
CA LEU A 9 6.95 46.61 2.76
C LEU A 9 5.99 46.08 1.68
N ALA A 10 5.82 44.76 1.67
CA ALA A 10 4.57 44.04 1.45
C ALA A 10 3.72 44.39 0.21
N ALA A 11 3.83 43.57 -0.82
CA ALA A 11 2.65 43.01 -1.49
C ALA A 11 2.71 41.50 -1.26
N GLY A 12 1.79 41.00 -0.44
CA GLY A 12 1.77 39.62 0.04
C GLY A 12 1.78 38.62 -1.11
N CYS A 13 2.69 37.65 -1.01
CA CYS A 13 2.52 36.36 -1.63
C CYS A 13 1.27 35.71 -1.01
N GLY A 14 0.10 36.02 -1.53
CA GLY A 14 -1.08 35.20 -1.34
C GLY A 14 -0.74 33.83 -1.90
N ARG A 15 -0.37 32.89 -1.02
CA ARG A 15 -0.30 31.47 -1.34
C ARG A 15 -1.69 31.08 -1.83
N VAL A 16 -1.82 30.93 -3.13
CA VAL A 16 -2.97 30.28 -3.81
C VAL A 16 -2.90 28.74 -3.63
N PHE A 17 -1.91 28.24 -2.89
CA PHE A 17 -1.71 26.84 -2.56
C PHE A 17 -2.17 26.61 -1.11
N GLY A 18 -2.99 25.57 -0.89
CA GLY A 18 -3.52 25.23 0.43
C GLY A 18 -2.43 24.96 1.47
N ASP A 19 -2.82 24.85 2.73
CA ASP A 19 -1.90 24.52 3.82
C ASP A 19 -1.15 23.19 3.51
N PRO A 20 0.18 23.17 3.41
CA PRO A 20 0.95 21.95 3.11
C PRO A 20 0.65 20.81 4.09
N GLN A 21 0.38 21.13 5.36
CA GLN A 21 0.01 20.11 6.35
C GLN A 21 -1.35 19.48 6.03
N GLU A 22 -2.32 20.31 5.64
CA GLU A 22 -3.64 19.83 5.22
C GLU A 22 -3.54 18.99 3.94
N GLU A 23 -2.68 19.37 3.00
CA GLU A 23 -2.42 18.60 1.78
C GLU A 23 -1.79 17.23 2.08
N ALA A 24 -0.79 17.18 2.96
CA ALA A 24 -0.19 15.93 3.40
C ALA A 24 -1.22 15.02 4.11
N ASN A 25 -2.04 15.58 4.99
CA ASN A 25 -3.11 14.85 5.66
C ASN A 25 -4.13 14.29 4.65
N ARG A 26 -4.54 15.07 3.64
CA ARG A 26 -5.42 14.59 2.56
C ARG A 26 -4.77 13.49 1.72
N ALA A 27 -3.47 13.57 1.46
CA ALA A 27 -2.72 12.53 0.76
C ALA A 27 -2.72 11.21 1.55
N ILE A 28 -2.39 11.29 2.85
CA ILE A 28 -2.39 10.13 3.76
C ILE A 28 -3.79 9.52 3.89
N SER A 29 -4.84 10.34 4.05
CA SER A 29 -6.22 9.84 4.12
C SER A 29 -6.64 9.11 2.85
N ARG A 30 -6.34 9.66 1.66
CA ARG A 30 -6.60 8.98 0.38
C ARG A 30 -5.81 7.69 0.23
N ALA A 31 -4.55 7.68 0.68
CA ALA A 31 -3.75 6.46 0.68
C ALA A 31 -4.37 5.38 1.59
N ASN A 32 -4.83 5.75 2.79
CA ASN A 32 -5.48 4.82 3.71
C ASN A 32 -6.80 4.25 3.16
N GLU A 33 -7.60 5.08 2.49
CA GLU A 33 -8.85 4.63 1.83
C GLU A 33 -8.54 3.59 0.73
N ALA A 34 -7.56 3.87 -0.13
CA ALA A 34 -7.13 2.95 -1.17
C ALA A 34 -6.46 1.68 -0.61
N ILE A 35 -5.73 1.75 0.50
CA ILE A 35 -5.22 0.56 1.22
C ILE A 35 -6.38 -0.27 1.78
N ALA A 36 -7.42 0.36 2.33
CA ALA A 36 -8.59 -0.36 2.81
C ALA A 36 -9.33 -1.06 1.66
N GLU A 37 -9.38 -0.45 0.47
CA GLU A 37 -9.92 -1.10 -0.73
C GLU A 37 -9.05 -2.26 -1.21
N HIS A 38 -7.73 -2.05 -1.30
CA HIS A 38 -6.76 -3.11 -1.55
C HIS A 38 -7.04 -4.32 -0.63
N ASN A 39 -7.17 -4.10 0.69
CA ASN A 39 -7.36 -5.19 1.65
C ASN A 39 -8.64 -5.98 1.38
N ARG A 40 -9.74 -5.34 0.98
CA ARG A 40 -10.99 -6.04 0.63
C ARG A 40 -10.81 -6.95 -0.59
N HIS A 41 -10.14 -6.47 -1.63
CA HIS A 41 -9.89 -7.27 -2.85
C HIS A 41 -8.89 -8.39 -2.59
N PHE A 42 -7.85 -8.10 -1.79
CA PHE A 42 -6.83 -9.06 -1.38
C PHE A 42 -7.42 -10.20 -0.54
N GLU A 43 -8.25 -9.87 0.45
CA GLU A 43 -8.97 -10.86 1.27
C GLU A 43 -9.88 -11.73 0.41
N ARG A 44 -10.58 -11.13 -0.57
CA ARG A 44 -11.41 -11.88 -1.53
C ARG A 44 -10.58 -12.84 -2.37
N ALA A 45 -9.44 -12.40 -2.89
CA ALA A 45 -8.54 -13.26 -3.66
C ALA A 45 -8.10 -14.48 -2.82
N ARG A 46 -7.68 -14.23 -1.58
CA ARG A 46 -7.25 -15.29 -0.65
C ARG A 46 -8.38 -16.22 -0.23
N SER A 47 -9.56 -15.70 0.07
CA SER A 47 -10.70 -16.55 0.44
C SER A 47 -11.12 -17.45 -0.72
N THR A 48 -11.19 -16.92 -1.94
CA THR A 48 -11.51 -17.72 -3.14
C THR A 48 -10.47 -18.81 -3.37
N TYR A 49 -9.18 -18.48 -3.25
CA TYR A 49 -8.10 -19.49 -3.38
C TYR A 49 -8.17 -20.55 -2.28
N GLU A 50 -8.42 -20.17 -1.03
CA GLU A 50 -8.50 -21.11 0.09
C GLU A 50 -9.71 -22.06 -0.06
N GLU A 51 -10.84 -21.55 -0.57
CA GLU A 51 -12.00 -22.38 -0.91
C GLU A 51 -11.69 -23.39 -2.02
N VAL A 52 -11.02 -22.97 -3.10
CA VAL A 52 -10.54 -23.86 -4.18
C VAL A 52 -9.64 -24.95 -3.60
N LYS A 53 -8.66 -24.56 -2.81
CA LYS A 53 -7.71 -25.47 -2.18
C LYS A 53 -8.43 -26.51 -1.31
N GLN A 54 -9.39 -26.10 -0.49
CA GLN A 54 -10.17 -27.02 0.35
C GLN A 54 -11.00 -28.02 -0.48
N ARG A 55 -11.59 -27.60 -1.60
CA ARG A 55 -12.32 -28.50 -2.51
C ARG A 55 -11.40 -29.56 -3.12
N ILE A 56 -10.23 -29.14 -3.62
CA ILE A 56 -9.21 -30.05 -4.16
C ILE A 56 -8.72 -31.03 -3.08
N GLU A 57 -8.40 -30.55 -1.88
CA GLU A 57 -7.98 -31.38 -0.75
C GLU A 57 -9.08 -32.37 -0.31
N SER A 58 -10.35 -32.03 -0.53
CA SER A 58 -11.51 -32.90 -0.27
C SER A 58 -11.78 -33.92 -1.39
N GLY A 59 -10.99 -33.90 -2.46
CA GLY A 59 -11.06 -34.85 -3.57
C GLY A 59 -11.89 -34.40 -4.76
N GLU A 60 -12.26 -33.12 -4.84
CA GLU A 60 -12.81 -32.55 -6.07
C GLU A 60 -11.75 -32.48 -7.18
N ASP A 61 -12.19 -32.55 -8.44
CA ASP A 61 -11.29 -32.51 -9.60
C ASP A 61 -10.67 -31.10 -9.74
N PRO A 62 -9.34 -30.95 -9.61
CA PRO A 62 -8.67 -29.66 -9.75
C PRO A 62 -8.93 -29.00 -11.10
N SER A 63 -9.17 -29.78 -12.16
CA SER A 63 -9.40 -29.23 -13.50
C SER A 63 -10.69 -28.38 -13.58
N GLY A 64 -11.66 -28.66 -12.71
CA GLY A 64 -12.92 -27.91 -12.58
C GLY A 64 -12.77 -26.53 -11.91
N GLU A 65 -11.65 -26.26 -11.24
CA GLU A 65 -11.45 -25.08 -10.40
C GLU A 65 -10.83 -23.88 -11.12
N ARG A 66 -10.47 -24.05 -12.41
CA ARG A 66 -9.78 -23.02 -13.22
C ARG A 66 -10.47 -21.66 -13.20
N GLU A 67 -11.80 -21.64 -13.23
CA GLU A 67 -12.58 -20.40 -13.22
C GLU A 67 -12.48 -19.68 -11.87
N GLU A 68 -12.53 -20.40 -10.75
CA GLU A 68 -12.39 -19.79 -9.42
C GLU A 68 -10.96 -19.30 -9.17
N ILE A 69 -9.94 -20.03 -9.67
CA ILE A 69 -8.54 -19.59 -9.68
C ILE A 69 -8.40 -18.28 -10.48
N ARG A 70 -9.04 -18.19 -11.64
CA ARG A 70 -9.08 -16.96 -12.44
C ARG A 70 -9.72 -15.80 -11.67
N ARG A 71 -10.83 -16.02 -10.95
CA ARG A 71 -11.48 -14.99 -10.12
C ARG A 71 -10.60 -14.54 -8.94
N ALA A 72 -9.88 -15.46 -8.30
CA ALA A 72 -8.89 -15.11 -7.28
C ALA A 72 -7.80 -14.20 -7.88
N ARG A 73 -7.29 -14.54 -9.07
CA ARG A 73 -6.32 -13.72 -9.80
C ARG A 73 -6.85 -12.35 -10.17
N GLU A 74 -8.09 -12.25 -10.64
CA GLU A 74 -8.73 -10.97 -10.98
C GLU A 74 -8.89 -10.08 -9.75
N SER A 75 -9.34 -10.65 -8.62
CA SER A 75 -9.42 -9.94 -7.34
C SER A 75 -8.03 -9.45 -6.88
N MET A 76 -6.98 -10.25 -7.08
CA MET A 76 -5.60 -9.82 -6.79
C MET A 76 -5.14 -8.67 -7.71
N ARG A 77 -5.56 -8.64 -8.98
CA ARG A 77 -5.28 -7.51 -9.89
C ARG A 77 -5.97 -6.23 -9.42
N GLU A 78 -7.23 -6.32 -9.00
CA GLU A 78 -7.97 -5.20 -8.40
C GLU A 78 -7.27 -4.67 -7.13
N ALA A 79 -6.84 -5.58 -6.24
CA ALA A 79 -6.10 -5.22 -5.03
C ALA A 79 -4.86 -4.38 -5.38
N ARG A 80 -4.04 -4.86 -6.31
CA ARG A 80 -2.82 -4.17 -6.76
C ARG A 80 -3.11 -2.79 -7.33
N ASP A 81 -4.22 -2.61 -8.05
CA ASP A 81 -4.57 -1.32 -8.61
C ASP A 81 -4.88 -0.30 -7.51
N SER A 82 -5.65 -0.68 -6.49
CA SER A 82 -5.87 0.15 -5.30
C SER A 82 -4.57 0.46 -4.56
N LEU A 83 -3.65 -0.50 -4.43
CA LEU A 83 -2.35 -0.26 -3.79
C LEU A 83 -1.46 0.70 -4.60
N ARG A 84 -1.52 0.65 -5.93
CA ARG A 84 -0.87 1.65 -6.81
C ARG A 84 -1.48 3.03 -6.67
N GLU A 85 -2.78 3.14 -6.42
CA GLU A 85 -3.46 4.40 -6.15
C GLU A 85 -3.04 4.99 -4.81
N ALA A 86 -2.97 4.15 -3.76
CA ALA A 86 -2.45 4.56 -2.46
C ALA A 86 -1.03 5.13 -2.56
N ARG A 87 -0.14 4.45 -3.29
CA ARG A 87 1.22 4.94 -3.56
C ARG A 87 1.21 6.26 -4.32
N ARG A 88 0.38 6.39 -5.35
CA ARG A 88 0.23 7.63 -6.14
C ARG A 88 -0.22 8.80 -5.26
N ALA A 89 -1.15 8.57 -4.34
CA ALA A 89 -1.62 9.59 -3.40
C ALA A 89 -0.49 10.17 -2.54
N LEU A 90 0.50 9.36 -2.15
CA LEU A 90 1.63 9.79 -1.32
C LEU A 90 2.78 10.46 -2.10
N SER A 91 2.83 10.31 -3.43
CA SER A 91 3.99 10.71 -4.26
C SER A 91 4.40 12.18 -4.13
N GLY A 92 3.45 13.08 -3.83
CA GLY A 92 3.71 14.52 -3.68
C GLY A 92 4.13 14.95 -2.28
N VAL A 93 4.01 14.09 -1.25
CA VAL A 93 4.21 14.49 0.15
C VAL A 93 5.67 14.91 0.43
N GLN A 94 6.61 14.32 -0.29
CA GLN A 94 8.05 14.62 -0.13
C GLN A 94 8.38 16.08 -0.48
N GLU A 95 7.61 16.69 -1.39
CA GLU A 95 7.80 18.05 -1.88
C GLU A 95 7.07 19.11 -1.05
N LEU A 96 6.22 18.70 -0.10
CA LEU A 96 5.45 19.61 0.74
C LEU A 96 6.34 20.21 1.85
N GLU A 97 6.14 21.47 2.21
CA GLU A 97 6.81 22.10 3.35
C GLU A 97 6.11 21.71 4.67
N VAL A 98 6.28 20.45 5.09
CA VAL A 98 5.71 19.85 6.30
C VAL A 98 6.78 19.25 7.22
N ASP A 99 6.36 18.83 8.41
CA ASP A 99 7.26 18.20 9.38
C ASP A 99 8.02 17.00 8.75
N PRO A 100 9.35 16.88 8.99
CA PRO A 100 10.15 15.76 8.48
C PRO A 100 9.60 14.37 8.84
N ALA A 101 8.92 14.22 9.98
CA ALA A 101 8.27 12.96 10.38
C ALA A 101 7.14 12.59 9.42
N VAL A 102 6.36 13.56 8.92
CA VAL A 102 5.30 13.35 7.93
C VAL A 102 5.87 12.83 6.61
N LYS A 103 6.96 13.45 6.13
CA LYS A 103 7.69 12.98 4.95
C LYS A 103 8.24 11.57 5.13
N ARG A 104 8.89 11.32 6.27
CA ARG A 104 9.46 10.00 6.59
C ARG A 104 8.37 8.94 6.68
N TYR A 105 7.22 9.25 7.24
CA TYR A 105 6.07 8.35 7.31
C TYR A 105 5.53 8.01 5.93
N ALA A 106 5.26 9.02 5.09
CA ALA A 106 4.78 8.80 3.73
C ALA A 106 5.76 7.96 2.90
N ARG A 107 7.07 8.21 3.05
CA ARG A 107 8.12 7.41 2.41
C ARG A 107 8.09 5.94 2.85
N LEU A 108 8.02 5.67 4.15
CA LEU A 108 7.97 4.29 4.66
C LEU A 108 6.74 3.54 4.15
N LEU A 109 5.57 4.21 4.10
CA LEU A 109 4.37 3.64 3.50
C LEU A 109 4.56 3.35 2.00
N SER A 110 5.16 4.27 1.24
CA SER A 110 5.48 4.03 -0.18
C SER A 110 6.43 2.84 -0.36
N GLU A 111 7.50 2.74 0.45
CA GLU A 111 8.44 1.62 0.42
C GLU A 111 7.75 0.29 0.76
N ALA A 112 6.83 0.28 1.74
CA ALA A 112 6.04 -0.90 2.10
C ALA A 112 5.15 -1.35 0.93
N MET A 113 4.40 -0.42 0.33
CA MET A 113 3.53 -0.69 -0.81
C MET A 113 4.31 -1.18 -2.03
N GLU A 114 5.52 -0.69 -2.27
CA GLU A 114 6.37 -1.18 -3.36
C GLU A 114 6.83 -2.62 -3.15
N ALA A 115 7.27 -2.96 -1.94
CA ALA A 115 7.64 -4.33 -1.59
C ALA A 115 6.43 -5.27 -1.72
N GLN A 116 5.26 -4.83 -1.29
CA GLN A 116 4.02 -5.58 -1.37
C GLN A 116 3.57 -5.77 -2.83
N LEU A 117 3.57 -4.73 -3.66
CA LEU A 117 3.25 -4.82 -5.09
C LEU A 117 4.16 -5.77 -5.86
N ALA A 118 5.42 -5.90 -5.44
CA ALA A 118 6.37 -6.86 -5.99
C ALA A 118 6.04 -8.30 -5.56
N ALA A 119 5.68 -8.51 -4.29
CA ALA A 119 5.22 -9.81 -3.78
C ALA A 119 3.93 -10.27 -4.51
N GLU A 120 2.94 -9.39 -4.60
CA GLU A 120 1.67 -9.65 -5.28
C GLU A 120 1.85 -9.87 -6.79
N SER A 121 2.90 -9.31 -7.40
CA SER A 121 3.23 -9.65 -8.78
C SER A 121 3.63 -11.12 -8.92
N ARG A 122 4.36 -11.66 -7.95
CA ARG A 122 4.72 -13.08 -7.91
C ARG A 122 3.53 -13.96 -7.55
N GLU A 123 2.64 -13.48 -6.69
CA GLU A 123 1.40 -14.21 -6.38
C GLU A 123 0.47 -14.32 -7.59
N LEU A 124 0.46 -13.30 -8.48
CA LEU A 124 -0.19 -13.42 -9.79
C LEU A 124 0.46 -14.47 -10.69
N ASP A 125 1.80 -14.56 -10.72
CA ASP A 125 2.52 -15.61 -11.45
C ASP A 125 2.10 -17.02 -10.92
N PHE A 126 1.90 -17.15 -9.61
CA PHE A 126 1.41 -18.38 -8.99
C PHE A 126 -0.02 -18.71 -9.40
N TYR A 127 -0.94 -17.74 -9.42
CA TYR A 127 -2.30 -17.99 -9.90
C TYR A 127 -2.37 -18.31 -11.40
N GLU A 128 -1.49 -17.71 -12.21
CA GLU A 128 -1.34 -18.07 -13.62
C GLU A 128 -0.91 -19.53 -13.78
N LEU A 129 0.08 -19.96 -13.00
CA LEU A 129 0.52 -21.36 -12.95
C LEU A 129 -0.63 -22.32 -12.58
N LEU A 130 -1.41 -21.97 -11.57
CA LEU A 130 -2.55 -22.77 -11.12
C LEU A 130 -3.70 -22.79 -12.14
N GLU A 131 -3.92 -21.72 -12.91
CA GLU A 131 -4.93 -21.73 -13.96
C GLU A 131 -4.55 -22.70 -15.10
N GLU A 132 -3.26 -22.80 -15.39
CA GLU A 132 -2.70 -23.70 -16.42
C GLU A 132 -2.68 -25.17 -15.95
N ASP A 133 -2.16 -25.39 -14.74
CA ASP A 133 -1.95 -26.69 -14.08
C ASP A 133 -2.52 -26.67 -12.64
N PRO A 134 -3.86 -26.80 -12.48
CA PRO A 134 -4.50 -26.70 -11.16
C PRO A 134 -4.08 -27.76 -10.16
N ALA A 135 -3.66 -28.94 -10.65
CA ALA A 135 -3.17 -30.04 -9.83
C ALA A 135 -1.68 -29.91 -9.50
N LEU A 136 -0.98 -28.96 -10.13
CA LEU A 136 0.47 -28.78 -10.05
C LEU A 136 1.25 -30.06 -10.38
N GLU A 137 0.76 -30.87 -11.32
CA GLU A 137 1.39 -32.15 -11.68
C GLU A 137 2.80 -31.95 -12.25
N GLU A 138 2.97 -30.93 -13.09
CA GLU A 138 4.23 -30.62 -13.76
C GLU A 138 4.92 -29.38 -13.17
N ASN A 139 4.19 -28.58 -12.39
CA ASN A 139 4.64 -27.25 -11.97
C ASN A 139 4.86 -27.07 -10.46
N ARG A 140 4.78 -28.15 -9.67
CA ARG A 140 4.90 -28.07 -8.20
C ARG A 140 6.17 -27.38 -7.70
N GLU A 141 7.33 -27.73 -8.24
CA GLU A 141 8.60 -27.15 -7.77
C GLU A 141 8.66 -25.64 -8.04
N ARG A 142 8.24 -25.23 -9.23
CA ARG A 142 8.13 -23.82 -9.62
C ARG A 142 7.12 -23.07 -8.75
N ALA A 143 5.98 -23.70 -8.43
CA ALA A 143 4.99 -23.12 -7.52
C ALA A 143 5.59 -22.81 -6.14
N LEU A 144 6.37 -23.74 -5.59
CA LEU A 144 7.03 -23.56 -4.29
C LEU A 144 8.08 -22.44 -4.31
N GLU A 145 8.87 -22.34 -5.37
CA GLU A 145 9.84 -21.25 -5.55
C GLU A 145 9.14 -19.88 -5.58
N ILE A 146 8.04 -19.76 -6.34
CA ILE A 146 7.25 -18.54 -6.39
C ILE A 146 6.70 -18.19 -5.01
N LEU A 147 6.13 -19.16 -4.29
CA LEU A 147 5.58 -18.93 -2.95
C LEU A 147 6.66 -18.48 -1.95
N GLU A 148 7.89 -19.01 -2.04
CA GLU A 148 9.01 -18.54 -1.22
C GLU A 148 9.40 -17.09 -1.54
N GLU A 149 9.40 -16.70 -2.83
CA GLU A 149 9.60 -15.30 -3.23
C GLU A 149 8.48 -14.38 -2.71
N VAL A 150 7.23 -14.82 -2.81
CA VAL A 150 6.05 -14.11 -2.30
C VAL A 150 6.18 -13.88 -0.79
N SER A 151 6.46 -14.92 -0.01
CA SER A 151 6.64 -14.83 1.44
C SER A 151 7.74 -13.83 1.83
N ARG A 152 8.93 -13.93 1.21
CA ARG A 152 10.02 -12.97 1.44
C ARG A 152 9.64 -11.53 1.06
N GLY A 153 8.78 -11.38 0.05
CA GLY A 153 8.23 -10.09 -0.38
C GLY A 153 7.31 -9.48 0.67
N TYR A 154 6.35 -10.25 1.19
CA TYR A 154 5.46 -9.79 2.26
C TYR A 154 6.21 -9.46 3.55
N GLU A 155 7.18 -10.27 3.96
CA GLU A 155 8.02 -9.96 5.13
C GLU A 155 8.78 -8.62 4.97
N ARG A 156 9.21 -8.28 3.75
CA ARG A 156 9.82 -6.97 3.48
C ARG A 156 8.81 -5.84 3.63
N ALA A 157 7.60 -6.01 3.09
CA ALA A 157 6.54 -5.02 3.20
C ALA A 157 6.12 -4.80 4.66
N GLU A 158 5.94 -5.88 5.41
CA GLU A 158 5.57 -5.87 6.83
C GLU A 158 6.58 -5.07 7.67
N ARG A 159 7.88 -5.31 7.50
CA ARG A 159 8.91 -4.52 8.20
C ARG A 159 8.81 -3.02 7.93
N SER A 160 8.50 -2.62 6.71
CA SER A 160 8.33 -1.20 6.36
C SER A 160 7.03 -0.62 6.94
N TYR A 161 5.93 -1.37 6.94
CA TYR A 161 4.69 -0.96 7.61
C TYR A 161 4.86 -0.83 9.12
N ASP A 162 5.57 -1.75 9.76
CA ASP A 162 5.86 -1.69 11.19
C ASP A 162 6.72 -0.47 11.53
N ALA A 163 7.76 -0.19 10.73
CA ALA A 163 8.56 1.02 10.89
C ALA A 163 7.73 2.31 10.70
N ALA A 164 6.76 2.31 9.77
CA ALA A 164 5.84 3.43 9.60
C ALA A 164 4.91 3.59 10.81
N ARG A 165 4.40 2.49 11.36
CA ARG A 165 3.55 2.46 12.55
C ARG A 165 4.30 2.97 13.79
N GLU A 166 5.49 2.44 14.05
CA GLU A 166 6.36 2.89 15.14
C GLU A 166 6.66 4.40 15.06
N LEU A 167 6.88 4.91 13.84
CA LEU A 167 7.10 6.33 13.61
C LEU A 167 5.85 7.15 13.95
N ALA A 168 4.66 6.71 13.53
CA ALA A 168 3.40 7.37 13.85
C ALA A 168 3.10 7.37 15.35
N GLU A 169 3.31 6.24 16.02
CA GLU A 169 3.14 6.10 17.48
C GLU A 169 4.10 6.98 18.27
N SER A 170 5.33 7.16 17.77
CA SER A 170 6.35 8.03 18.40
C SER A 170 6.13 9.52 18.13
N ASN A 171 5.28 9.89 17.16
CA ASN A 171 5.06 11.28 16.74
C ASN A 171 3.56 11.62 16.64
N PRO A 172 2.76 11.40 17.71
CA PRO A 172 1.31 11.53 17.64
C PRO A 172 0.83 12.98 17.41
N GLU A 173 1.64 13.99 17.71
CA GLU A 173 1.26 15.39 17.54
C GLU A 173 1.22 15.83 16.07
N VAL A 174 2.01 15.17 15.21
CA VAL A 174 2.16 15.51 13.78
C VAL A 174 1.61 14.42 12.86
N LEU A 175 1.54 13.17 13.33
CA LEU A 175 1.02 12.02 12.59
C LEU A 175 -0.27 11.44 13.17
N GLY A 176 -0.65 11.84 14.38
CA GLY A 176 -1.86 11.35 15.02
C GLY A 176 -3.10 11.83 14.28
N SER A 177 -3.91 10.89 13.83
CA SER A 177 -5.26 11.14 13.35
C SER A 177 -6.11 11.76 14.47
N GLY A 178 -6.11 13.09 14.57
CA GLY A 178 -7.15 13.87 15.25
C GLY A 178 -7.58 13.38 16.64
N ARG A 179 -6.68 12.87 17.49
CA ARG A 179 -7.02 12.63 18.90
C ARG A 179 -6.95 13.97 19.63
N GLU A 180 -8.07 14.68 19.52
CA GLU A 180 -8.50 15.79 20.37
C GLU A 180 -7.40 16.62 21.04
N ARG A 181 -7.10 17.79 20.46
CA ARG A 181 -6.86 18.98 21.29
C ARG A 181 -8.19 19.38 21.97
N ARG A 182 -8.66 18.59 22.92
CA ARG A 182 -9.62 19.00 23.95
C ARG A 182 -8.98 18.71 25.31
N GLY A 183 -8.46 19.76 25.93
CA GLY A 183 -7.93 19.68 27.29
C GLY A 183 -6.95 20.81 27.57
N GLY A 184 -7.47 21.95 28.02
CA GLY A 184 -6.71 23.14 28.43
C GLY A 184 -7.57 24.38 28.39
#